data_AF-A0A539CZB6-F1
#
_entry.id   AF-A0A539CZB6-F1
#
_cell.length_a   1.000
_cell.length_b   1.000
_cell.length_c   1.000
_cell.angle_alpha   90.00
_cell.angle_beta   90.00
_cell.angle_gamma   90.00
#
_symmetry.space_group_name_H-M   'P 1'
#
loop_
_entity.id
_entity.type
_entity.pdbx_description
1 polymer ?
#
loop_
_entity_poly.entity_id
_entity_poly.type
_entity_poly.pdbx_seq_one_letter_code
_entity_poly.pdbx_strand_id
1 'polypeptide(L)'
;MDLTQRETTGRSAEFAQNLIGELGREAPLLRNTHRSAGFFVLLAPDVPAVLLELGFLTHSGDETRLANTATRRRMMVAVADSIDVYFARSRAYAGR
;
A
#
# COMPACT_ATOMS: atom_id res chain seq x y z
N MET A 1 7.81 -23.00 0.68
CA MET A 1 8.09 -21.56 0.68
C MET A 1 9.58 -21.38 0.94
N ASP A 2 10.26 -20.80 -0.05
CA ASP A 2 11.66 -20.42 0.03
C ASP A 2 11.86 -19.27 1.05
N LEU A 3 13.05 -19.15 1.62
CA LEU A 3 13.40 -18.09 2.58
C LEU A 3 13.22 -16.70 1.94
N THR A 4 13.70 -16.54 0.70
CA THR A 4 13.56 -15.30 -0.10
C THR A 4 12.10 -14.86 -0.18
N GLN A 5 11.19 -15.79 -0.48
CA GLN A 5 9.77 -15.49 -0.61
C GLN A 5 9.14 -15.09 0.73
N ARG A 6 9.58 -15.67 1.84
CA ARG A 6 9.13 -15.27 3.19
C ARG A 6 9.61 -13.87 3.54
N GLU A 7 10.86 -13.54 3.24
CA GLU A 7 11.40 -12.19 3.45
C GLU A 7 10.67 -11.15 2.60
N THR A 8 10.45 -11.44 1.32
CA THR A 8 9.66 -10.59 0.41
C THR A 8 8.25 -10.37 0.94
N THR A 9 7.59 -11.41 1.46
CA THR A 9 6.25 -11.31 2.07
C THR A 9 6.27 -10.41 3.31
N GLY A 10 7.27 -10.54 4.17
CA GLY A 10 7.45 -9.68 5.34
C GLY A 10 7.65 -8.21 4.96
N ARG A 11 8.47 -7.96 3.92
CA ARG A 11 8.71 -6.63 3.36
C ARG A 11 7.46 -6.02 2.74
N SER A 12 6.62 -6.80 2.06
CA SER A 12 5.32 -6.36 1.55
C SER A 12 4.39 -5.95 2.70
N ALA A 13 4.34 -6.75 3.77
CA ALA A 13 3.50 -6.46 4.94
C ALA A 13 3.96 -5.19 5.67
N GLU A 14 5.28 -4.97 5.82
CA GLU A 14 5.80 -3.72 6.39
C GLU A 14 5.41 -2.51 5.53
N PHE A 15 5.60 -2.59 4.22
CA PHE A 15 5.21 -1.53 3.31
C PHE A 15 3.71 -1.23 3.40
N ALA A 16 2.87 -2.27 3.42
CA ALA A 16 1.42 -2.13 3.55
C ALA A 16 1.01 -1.39 4.83
N GLN A 17 1.65 -1.68 5.98
CA GLN A 17 1.33 -0.99 7.24
C GLN A 17 1.65 0.50 7.20
N ASN A 18 2.80 0.87 6.63
CA ASN A 18 3.16 2.27 6.45
C ASN A 18 2.16 2.98 5.53
N LEU A 19 1.82 2.34 4.41
CA LEU A 19 0.90 2.87 3.41
C LEU A 19 -0.51 3.12 4.00
N ILE A 20 -1.00 2.19 4.82
CA ILE A 20 -2.28 2.31 5.53
C ILE A 20 -2.27 3.52 6.48
N GLY A 21 -1.17 3.74 7.21
CA GLY A 21 -1.01 4.87 8.11
C GLY A 21 -1.06 6.22 7.40
N GLU A 22 -0.41 6.33 6.23
CA GLU A 22 -0.43 7.55 5.42
C GLU A 22 -1.80 7.79 4.78
N LEU A 23 -2.38 6.78 4.13
CA LEU A 23 -3.67 6.91 3.46
C LEU A 23 -4.84 7.20 4.41
N GLY A 24 -4.80 6.64 5.63
CA GLY A 24 -5.84 6.85 6.62
C GLY A 24 -5.98 8.30 7.09
N ARG A 25 -4.99 9.16 6.81
CA ARG A 25 -5.05 10.61 7.07
C ARG A 25 -5.81 11.36 5.98
N GLU A 26 -5.86 10.81 4.77
CA GLU A 26 -6.41 11.49 3.58
C GLU A 26 -7.83 11.06 3.22
N ALA A 27 -8.19 9.82 3.51
CA ALA A 27 -9.50 9.26 3.19
C ALA A 27 -9.91 8.15 4.18
N PRO A 28 -11.22 7.87 4.31
CA PRO A 28 -11.69 6.71 5.06
C PRO A 28 -11.09 5.42 4.49
N LEU A 29 -10.55 4.59 5.38
CA LEU A 29 -10.05 3.27 5.01
C LEU A 29 -11.19 2.25 4.98
N LEU A 30 -11.07 1.26 4.09
CA LEU A 30 -11.96 0.11 4.08
C LEU A 30 -11.79 -0.69 5.38
N ARG A 31 -12.88 -1.28 5.88
CA ARG A 31 -12.82 -2.22 7.01
C ARG A 31 -11.90 -3.40 6.63
N ASN A 32 -11.09 -3.88 7.58
CA ASN A 32 -10.09 -4.92 7.34
C ASN A 32 -9.09 -4.52 6.23
N THR A 33 -8.43 -3.38 6.38
CA THR A 33 -7.61 -2.73 5.33
C THR A 33 -6.36 -3.53 4.94
N HIS A 34 -5.77 -4.28 5.88
CA HIS A 34 -4.62 -5.14 5.59
C HIS A 34 -5.08 -6.58 5.35
N ARG A 35 -4.95 -7.07 4.11
CA ARG A 35 -5.39 -8.40 3.69
C ARG A 35 -4.32 -9.08 2.86
N SER A 36 -4.20 -10.39 3.05
CA SER A 36 -3.41 -11.25 2.19
C SER A 36 -4.33 -12.04 1.27
N ALA A 37 -3.99 -12.11 -0.01
CA ALA A 37 -4.71 -12.88 -1.02
C ALA A 37 -3.72 -13.36 -2.10
N GLY A 38 -4.01 -14.52 -2.71
CA GLY A 38 -3.18 -15.12 -3.75
C GLY A 38 -3.35 -14.46 -5.13
N PHE A 39 -3.41 -13.13 -5.20
CA PHE A 39 -3.51 -12.43 -6.48
C PHE A 39 -2.20 -12.55 -7.24
N PHE A 40 -2.26 -12.91 -8.52
CA PHE A 40 -1.08 -13.10 -9.38
C PHE A 40 -0.13 -11.90 -9.36
N VAL A 41 -0.68 -10.68 -9.35
CA VAL A 41 0.09 -9.43 -9.30
C VAL A 41 0.92 -9.25 -8.02
N LEU A 42 0.68 -10.04 -6.98
CA LEU A 42 1.39 -10.00 -5.70
C LEU A 42 2.38 -11.16 -5.50
N LEU A 43 2.52 -12.06 -6.49
CA LEU A 43 3.30 -13.30 -6.33
C LEU A 43 4.79 -13.17 -6.68
N ALA A 44 5.29 -11.95 -6.94
CA ALA A 44 6.71 -11.74 -7.22
C ALA A 44 7.58 -12.28 -6.07
N PRO A 45 8.55 -13.17 -6.32
CA PRO A 45 9.29 -13.86 -5.26
C PRO A 45 10.33 -12.99 -4.56
N ASP A 46 10.85 -11.97 -5.23
CA ASP A 46 11.99 -11.14 -4.84
C ASP A 46 11.66 -9.63 -4.76
N VAL A 47 10.46 -9.23 -5.16
CA VAL A 47 10.00 -7.84 -5.16
C VAL A 47 8.79 -7.69 -4.24
N PRO A 48 8.85 -6.83 -3.20
CA PRO A 48 7.69 -6.52 -2.36
C PRO A 48 6.57 -5.89 -3.20
N ALA A 49 5.34 -6.37 -3.00
CA ALA A 49 4.17 -5.96 -3.78
C ALA A 49 2.94 -5.81 -2.90
N VAL A 50 2.14 -4.78 -3.16
CA VAL A 50 0.84 -4.52 -2.51
C VAL A 50 -0.19 -4.13 -3.57
N LEU A 51 -1.44 -4.52 -3.35
CA LEU A 51 -2.58 -4.07 -4.15
C LEU A 51 -3.38 -3.09 -3.31
N LEU A 52 -3.59 -1.89 -3.86
CA LEU A 52 -4.30 -0.82 -3.17
C LEU A 52 -5.74 -0.69 -3.67
N GLU A 53 -6.70 -0.92 -2.79
CA GLU A 53 -8.12 -0.66 -3.02
C GLU A 53 -8.50 0.69 -2.40
N LEU A 54 -8.82 1.69 -3.24
CA LEU A 54 -9.13 3.07 -2.78
C LEU A 54 -10.60 3.31 -2.41
N GLY A 55 -11.49 2.36 -2.77
CA GLY A 55 -12.93 2.46 -2.55
C GLY A 55 -13.72 1.61 -3.54
N PHE A 56 -15.04 1.57 -3.37
CA PHE A 56 -15.96 0.83 -4.22
C PHE A 56 -16.75 1.75 -5.16
N LEU A 57 -16.66 1.54 -6.47
CA LEU A 57 -17.48 2.31 -7.43
C LEU A 57 -18.99 2.07 -7.27
N THR A 58 -19.40 0.96 -6.64
CA THR A 58 -20.79 0.66 -6.31
C THR A 58 -21.31 1.44 -5.09
N HIS A 59 -20.41 2.04 -4.31
CA HIS A 59 -20.77 2.92 -3.21
C HIS A 59 -20.71 4.38 -3.67
N SER A 60 -21.86 5.05 -3.71
CA SER A 60 -21.98 6.46 -4.15
C SER A 60 -21.01 7.45 -3.47
N GLY A 61 -20.72 7.27 -2.18
CA GLY A 61 -19.77 8.10 -1.44
C GLY A 61 -18.31 7.87 -1.86
N ASP A 62 -17.95 6.63 -2.16
CA ASP A 62 -16.63 6.28 -2.69
C ASP A 62 -16.48 6.72 -4.13
N GLU A 63 -17.48 6.48 -4.98
CA GLU A 63 -17.52 6.94 -6.37
C GLU A 63 -17.33 8.46 -6.45
N THR A 64 -18.09 9.24 -5.68
CA THR A 64 -17.97 10.71 -5.66
C THR A 64 -16.58 11.16 -5.23
N ARG A 65 -16.00 10.50 -4.23
CA ARG A 65 -14.65 10.81 -3.74
C ARG A 65 -13.57 10.44 -4.76
N LEU A 66 -13.71 9.30 -5.40
CA LEU A 66 -12.82 8.82 -6.46
C LEU A 66 -12.94 9.66 -7.73
N ALA A 67 -14.11 10.24 -8.03
CA ALA A 67 -14.31 11.18 -9.12
C ALA A 67 -13.65 12.55 -8.87
N ASN A 68 -13.43 12.93 -7.60
CA ASN A 68 -12.79 14.19 -7.23
C ASN A 68 -11.26 14.17 -7.42
N THR A 69 -10.77 14.99 -8.35
CA THR A 69 -9.34 15.10 -8.67
C THR A 69 -8.46 15.56 -7.50
N ALA A 70 -8.94 16.48 -6.66
CA ALA A 70 -8.17 16.95 -5.51
C ALA A 70 -8.00 15.84 -4.46
N THR A 71 -9.04 15.04 -4.23
CA THR A 71 -8.94 13.89 -3.32
C THR A 71 -8.03 12.80 -3.88
N ARG A 72 -8.16 12.45 -5.17
CA ARG A 72 -7.21 11.52 -5.81
C ARG A 72 -5.78 12.01 -5.69
N ARG A 73 -5.54 13.31 -5.90
CA ARG A 73 -4.19 13.89 -5.78
C ARG A 73 -3.62 13.70 -4.38
N ARG A 74 -4.38 14.01 -3.32
CA ARG A 74 -3.90 13.83 -1.94
C ARG A 74 -3.59 12.36 -1.62
N MET A 75 -4.48 11.44 -2.00
CA MET A 75 -4.23 10.01 -1.82
C MET A 75 -2.95 9.54 -2.54
N MET A 76 -2.72 9.99 -3.78
CA MET A 76 -1.52 9.60 -4.54
C MET A 76 -0.24 10.25 -4.02
N VAL A 77 -0.32 11.46 -3.43
CA VAL A 77 0.81 12.05 -2.69
C VAL A 77 1.16 11.17 -1.50
N ALA A 78 0.18 10.78 -0.68
CA ALA A 78 0.42 9.87 0.45
C ALA A 78 1.02 8.52 0.02
N VAL A 79 0.60 7.96 -1.13
CA VAL A 79 1.22 6.76 -1.71
C VAL A 79 2.69 7.00 -2.05
N ALA A 80 3.00 8.11 -2.74
CA ALA A 80 4.37 8.44 -3.12
C ALA A 80 5.27 8.64 -1.88
N ASP A 81 4.78 9.39 -0.89
CA ASP A 81 5.49 9.62 0.37
C ASP A 81 5.76 8.30 1.11
N SER A 82 4.78 7.39 1.15
CA SER A 82 4.95 6.06 1.75
C SER A 82 6.00 5.21 1.02
N ILE A 83 6.11 5.33 -0.31
CA ILE A 83 7.14 4.65 -1.11
C ILE A 83 8.51 5.20 -0.73
N ASP A 84 8.65 6.52 -0.66
CA ASP A 84 9.90 7.19 -0.29
C ASP A 84 10.36 6.81 1.12
N VAL A 85 9.43 6.81 2.09
CA VAL A 85 9.70 6.37 3.47
C VAL A 85 10.19 4.93 3.53
N TYR A 86 9.54 4.02 2.78
CA TYR A 86 9.92 2.61 2.74
C TYR A 86 11.38 2.42 2.26
N PHE A 87 11.74 3.09 1.16
CA PHE A 87 13.11 3.00 0.63
C PHE A 87 14.14 3.75 1.48
N ALA A 88 13.76 4.86 2.13
CA ALA A 88 14.63 5.56 3.06
C ALA A 88 15.02 4.68 4.26
N ARG A 89 14.07 3.93 4.83
CA ARG A 89 14.35 2.96 5.91
C ARG A 89 15.24 1.82 5.43
N SER A 90 14.96 1.25 4.26
CA SER A 90 15.79 0.17 3.68
C SER A 90 17.24 0.59 3.49
N ARG A 91 17.49 1.81 2.97
CA ARG A 91 18.86 2.36 2.85
C ARG A 91 19.54 2.55 4.21
N ALA A 92 18.81 2.98 5.24
CA ALA A 92 19.34 3.13 6.59
C ALA A 92 19.78 1.78 7.21
N TYR A 93 19.16 0.66 6.80
CA TYR A 93 19.60 -0.68 7.19
C TYR A 93 20.80 -1.18 6.40
N ALA A 94 20.91 -0.84 5.11
CA ALA A 94 22.04 -1.23 4.26
C ALA A 94 23.34 -0.45 4.54
N GLY A 95 23.25 0.71 5.22
CA GLY A 95 24.40 1.54 5.61
C GLY A 95 24.94 1.26 7.02
N ARG A 96 24.49 0.19 7.69
CA ARG A 96 25.06 -0.30 8.97
C ARG A 96 25.84 -1.58 8.78
#